data_AF-A0A2E5DRE5-F1
#
_entry.id   AF-A0A2E5DRE5-F1
#
_cell.length_a   1.000
_cell.length_b   1.000
_cell.length_c   1.000
_cell.angle_alpha   90.00
_cell.angle_beta   90.00
_cell.angle_gamma   90.00
#
_symmetry.space_group_name_H-M   'P 1'
#
loop_
_entity.id
_entity.type
_entity.pdbx_description
1 polymer ?
#
loop_
_entity_poly.entity_id
_entity_poly.type
_entity_poly.pdbx_seq_one_letter_code
_entity_poly.pdbx_strand_id
1 'polypeptide(L)' 'MATVTDWTETLTSGQTEIYPFVGTEWLWLLIAVVIWIVWHVRTSASETEEHDELVSKGKGPNEYKKNIADW' A
#
# COMPACT_ATOMS: atom_id res chain seq x y z
N MET A 1 2.26 -50.55 16.47
CA MET A 1 2.79 -49.18 16.27
C MET A 1 1.60 -48.25 16.16
N ALA A 2 1.59 -47.14 16.89
CA ALA A 2 0.58 -46.11 16.67
C ALA A 2 0.91 -45.41 15.35
N THR A 3 -0.03 -45.44 14.40
CA THR A 3 0.09 -44.68 13.16
C THR A 3 -0.41 -43.27 13.44
N VAL A 4 0.44 -42.26 13.26
CA VAL A 4 0.01 -40.86 13.30
C VAL A 4 -0.82 -40.62 12.04
N THR A 5 -2.09 -40.28 12.21
CA THR A 5 -3.03 -40.09 11.10
C THR A 5 -3.12 -38.65 10.63
N ASP A 6 -2.79 -37.71 11.51
CA ASP A 6 -2.69 -36.29 11.19
C ASP A 6 -1.47 -35.68 11.87
N TRP A 7 -0.82 -34.72 11.21
CA TRP A 7 0.37 -34.06 11.76
C TRP A 7 0.03 -33.22 13.00
N THR A 8 -1.21 -32.74 13.12
CA THR A 8 -1.69 -31.97 14.27
C THR A 8 -1.88 -32.82 15.53
N GLU A 9 -1.97 -34.16 15.42
CA GLU A 9 -2.12 -35.06 16.57
C GLU A 9 -0.87 -35.09 17.46
N THR A 10 0.26 -34.61 16.94
CA THR A 10 1.51 -34.47 17.70
C THR A 10 1.57 -33.18 18.53
N LEU A 11 0.64 -32.25 18.34
CA LEU A 11 0.58 -31.00 19.09
C LEU A 11 0.04 -31.26 20.50
N THR A 12 0.61 -30.56 21.48
CA THR A 12 0.13 -30.62 22.87
C THR A 12 -1.35 -30.26 22.93
N SER A 13 -2.16 -31.03 23.65
CA SER A 13 -3.60 -30.79 23.76
C SER A 13 -3.89 -29.35 24.25
N GLY A 14 -4.59 -28.57 23.44
CA GLY A 14 -4.91 -27.17 23.72
C GLY A 14 -3.95 -26.14 23.09
N GLN A 15 -2.93 -26.59 22.36
CA GLN A 15 -2.05 -25.69 21.61
C GLN A 15 -2.68 -25.31 20.26
N THR A 16 -3.16 -24.07 20.17
CA THR A 16 -3.81 -23.51 18.98
C THR A 16 -2.87 -22.65 18.12
N GLU A 17 -1.76 -22.19 18.69
CA GLU A 17 -0.78 -21.35 17.98
C GLU A 17 0.33 -22.21 17.37
N ILE A 18 0.27 -22.40 16.05
CA ILE A 18 1.21 -23.24 15.28
C ILE A 18 2.47 -22.44 14.89
N TYR A 19 2.38 -21.12 14.83
CA TYR A 19 3.48 -20.24 14.45
C TYR A 19 3.39 -18.86 15.16
N PRO A 20 4.48 -18.09 15.21
CA PRO A 20 4.48 -16.78 15.86
C PRO A 20 3.44 -15.85 15.24
N PHE A 21 2.73 -15.08 16.07
CA PHE A 21 1.75 -14.07 15.65
C PHE A 21 0.42 -14.58 15.06
N VAL A 22 0.11 -15.88 15.20
CA VAL A 22 -1.24 -16.43 14.92
C VAL A 22 -2.30 -15.61 15.65
N GLY A 23 -3.36 -15.22 14.93
CA GLY A 23 -4.47 -14.42 15.46
C GLY A 23 -4.25 -12.90 15.36
N THR A 24 -3.06 -12.44 14.96
CA THR A 24 -2.77 -11.00 14.77
C THR A 24 -2.93 -10.54 13.31
N GLU A 25 -3.34 -11.41 12.39
CA GLU A 25 -3.47 -11.08 10.96
C GLU A 25 -4.35 -9.84 10.73
N TRP A 26 -5.44 -9.71 11.49
CA TRP A 26 -6.35 -8.56 11.40
C TRP A 26 -5.72 -7.25 11.84
N LEU A 27 -4.82 -7.28 12.82
CA LEU A 27 -4.09 -6.11 13.26
C LEU A 27 -3.14 -5.63 12.16
N TRP A 28 -2.37 -6.55 11.57
CA TRP A 28 -1.47 -6.23 10.46
C TRP A 28 -2.21 -5.74 9.22
N LEU A 29 -3.34 -6.36 8.90
CA LEU A 29 -4.21 -5.92 7.82
C LEU A 29 -4.71 -4.50 8.05
N LEU A 30 -5.18 -4.19 9.26
CA LEU A 30 -5.66 -2.86 9.61
C LEU A 30 -4.55 -1.80 9.49
N ILE A 31 -3.35 -2.11 9.97
CA ILE A 31 -2.18 -1.22 9.84
C ILE A 31 -1.86 -0.97 8.36
N ALA A 32 -1.83 -2.02 7.55
CA ALA A 32 -1.56 -1.91 6.11
C ALA A 32 -2.61 -1.05 5.39
N VAL A 33 -3.89 -1.23 5.72
CA VAL A 33 -4.98 -0.43 5.15
C VAL A 33 -4.87 1.04 5.54
N VAL A 34 -4.55 1.35 6.81
CA VAL A 34 -4.38 2.74 7.26
C VAL A 34 -3.23 3.41 6.53
N ILE A 35 -2.08 2.73 6.42
CA ILE A 35 -0.92 3.25 5.68
C ILE A 35 -1.28 3.49 4.22
N TRP A 36 -1.98 2.54 3.59
CA TRP A 36 -2.40 2.64 2.20
C TRP A 36 -3.31 3.85 1.96
N ILE A 37 -4.31 4.07 2.82
CA ILE A 37 -5.21 5.23 2.72
C ILE A 37 -4.44 6.55 2.89
N VAL A 38 -3.59 6.65 3.91
CA VAL A 38 -2.80 7.87 4.16
C VAL A 38 -1.89 8.20 2.99
N TRP A 39 -1.22 7.18 2.44
CA TRP A 39 -0.39 7.33 1.25
C TRP A 39 -1.22 7.79 0.05
N HIS A 40 -2.36 7.13 -0.22
CA HIS A 40 -3.21 7.44 -1.37
C HIS A 40 -3.76 8.87 -1.32
N VAL A 41 -4.17 9.34 -0.14
CA VAL A 41 -4.66 10.71 0.05
C VAL A 41 -3.53 11.71 -0.20
N ARG A 42 -2.34 11.50 0.36
CA ARG A 42 -1.20 12.40 0.14
C ARG A 42 -0.78 12.48 -1.32
N THR A 43 -0.67 11.34 -1.99
CA THR A 43 -0.30 11.29 -3.41
C THR A 43 -1.34 12.03 -4.26
N SER A 44 -2.64 11.78 -4.04
CA SER A 44 -3.70 12.47 -4.80
C SER A 44 -3.71 13.99 -4.59
N ALA A 45 -3.41 14.46 -3.37
CA ALA A 45 -3.33 15.88 -3.08
C ALA A 45 -2.15 16.54 -3.79
N SER A 46 -0.99 15.88 -3.79
CA SER A 46 0.20 16.37 -4.50
C SER A 46 -0.02 16.48 -6.01
N GLU A 47 -0.68 15.48 -6.61
CA GLU A 47 -1.01 15.51 -8.05
C GLU A 47 -2.00 16.63 -8.37
N THR A 48 -2.99 16.84 -7.50
CA THR A 48 -3.97 17.92 -7.67
C THR A 48 -3.31 19.30 -7.61
N GLU A 49 -2.39 19.51 -6.67
CA GLU A 49 -1.67 20.78 -6.52
C GLU A 49 -0.80 21.09 -7.76
N GLU A 50 -0.08 20.11 -8.30
CA GLU A 50 0.68 20.29 -9.53
C GLU A 50 -0.22 20.62 -10.74
N HIS A 51 -1.37 19.93 -10.85
CA HIS A 51 -2.32 20.22 -11.91
C HIS A 51 -2.92 21.62 -11.80
N ASP A 52 -3.29 22.06 -10.60
CA ASP A 52 -3.79 23.41 -10.35
C ASP A 52 -2.72 24.47 -10.64
N GLU A 53 -1.46 24.21 -10.27
CA GLU A 53 -0.34 25.09 -10.61
C GLU A 53 -0.17 25.22 -12.13
N LEU A 54 -0.22 24.11 -12.87
CA LEU A 54 -0.11 24.10 -14.34
C LEU A 54 -1.28 24.84 -15.00
N VAL A 55 -2.50 24.69 -14.48
CA VAL A 55 -3.69 25.41 -14.95
C VAL A 55 -3.56 26.90 -14.65
N SER A 56 -3.12 27.28 -13.45
CA SER A 56 -2.93 28.68 -13.04
C SER A 56 -1.89 29.42 -13.92
N LYS A 57 -0.86 28.70 -14.39
CA LYS A 57 0.14 29.23 -15.32
C LYS A 57 -0.43 29.51 -16.71
N GLY A 58 -1.67 29.09 -17.00
CA GLY A 58 -2.40 29.48 -18.21
C GLY A 58 -1.66 29.14 -19.50
N LYS A 59 -0.92 28.02 -19.52
CA LYS A 59 -0.08 27.66 -20.67
C LYS A 59 -0.97 27.34 -21.87
N GLY A 60 -0.97 28.22 -22.87
CA GLY A 60 -1.68 28.01 -24.11
C GLY A 60 -1.06 26.89 -24.97
N PRO A 61 -1.78 26.35 -25.97
CA PRO A 61 -1.34 25.21 -26.80
C PRO A 61 0.01 25.40 -27.50
N ASN A 62 0.48 26.65 -27.65
CA ASN A 62 1.73 27.01 -28.34
C ASN A 62 2.85 27.47 -27.38
N GLU A 63 2.66 27.47 -26.05
CA GLU A 63 3.67 27.93 -25.09
C GLU A 63 4.95 27.06 -25.10
N TYR A 64 4.84 25.80 -25.51
CA TYR A 64 5.99 24.91 -25.69
C TYR A 64 7.00 25.45 -26.74
N LYS A 65 6.55 26.29 -27.68
CA LYS A 65 7.40 26.92 -28.70
C LYS A 65 8.36 27.96 -28.13
N LYS A 66 8.06 28.52 -26.94
CA LYS A 66 8.95 29.47 -26.25
C LYS A 66 10.14 28.82 -25.57
N ASN A 67 10.09 27.50 -25.34
CA ASN A 67 11.15 26.71 -24.71
C ASN A 67 11.90 25.80 -25.71
N ILE A 68 11.80 26.10 -27.02
CA ILE A 68 12.65 25.43 -28.01
C ILE A 68 14.07 25.97 -27.80
N ALA A 69 14.99 25.08 -27.42
CA ALA A 69 16.40 25.42 -27.31
C ALA A 69 16.90 25.80 -28.71
N ASP A 70 17.37 27.04 -28.86
CA ASP A 70 18.01 27.52 -30.08
C ASP A 70 19.45 27.02 -30.04
N TRP A 71 19.71 25.94 -30.79
CA TRP A 71 21.03 25.39 -31.02
C TRP A 71 21.31 25.33 -32.51
#